data_AF-A0A949L1H7-F1
#
_entry.id   AF-A0A949L1H7-F1
#
_cell.length_a   1.000
_cell.length_b   1.000
_cell.length_c   1.000
_cell.angle_alpha   90.00
_cell.angle_beta   90.00
_cell.angle_gamma   90.00
#
_symmetry.space_group_name_H-M   'P 1'
#
loop_
_entity.id
_entity.type
_entity.pdbx_description
1 polymer ?
#
loop_
_entity_poly.entity_id
_entity_poly.type
_entity_poly.pdbx_seq_one_letter_code
_entity_poly.pdbx_strand_id
1 'polypeptide(L)'
;MRMLHTFRSDFISIIREPVIAVIALAPLFMVLAFKAMIVFLLPHLPDFIHLYLDIMSYTLVTLLLATPIIMGVVMGFLMLDDRDGGMIELYYVTPLGESGYLTNRILFSFITTFFYTCLNYAILGVYSISLGRLIFIAVLCSLFAASVGLLFFALASDKIKGLTYAKGMNFFIIFAYSDLLGVRWFSYLSALFPTFWLSNLIRGSFQYIQSLVVVLCWLAVMIYFTHKRGR
;
A
#
# COMPACT_ATOMS: atom_id res chain seq x y z
N MET A 1 0.06 -24.26 -11.96
CA MET A 1 -1.14 -24.77 -11.25
C MET A 1 -1.06 -24.64 -9.72
N ARG A 2 0.11 -24.77 -9.06
CA ARG A 2 0.24 -24.63 -7.59
C ARG A 2 0.00 -23.21 -7.03
N MET A 3 0.44 -22.14 -7.71
CA MET A 3 0.23 -20.75 -7.23
C MET A 3 -1.25 -20.34 -7.10
N LEU A 4 -2.10 -20.73 -8.06
CA LEU A 4 -3.54 -20.39 -8.03
C LEU A 4 -4.27 -20.99 -6.82
N HIS A 5 -3.82 -22.16 -6.35
CA HIS A 5 -4.40 -22.79 -5.17
C HIS A 5 -4.05 -22.01 -3.88
N THR A 6 -2.86 -21.43 -3.81
CA THR A 6 -2.41 -20.61 -2.68
C THR A 6 -3.17 -19.28 -2.64
N PHE A 7 -3.35 -18.61 -3.78
CA PHE A 7 -4.12 -17.37 -3.87
C PHE A 7 -5.56 -17.54 -3.36
N ARG A 8 -6.25 -18.61 -3.80
CA ARG A 8 -7.59 -18.92 -3.31
C ARG A 8 -7.61 -19.11 -1.79
N SER A 9 -6.62 -19.83 -1.26
CA SER A 9 -6.48 -20.03 0.19
C SER A 9 -6.30 -18.70 0.91
N ASP A 10 -5.46 -17.80 0.40
CA ASP A 10 -5.22 -16.48 0.99
C ASP A 10 -6.50 -15.64 1.07
N PHE A 11 -7.30 -15.61 -0.01
CA PHE A 11 -8.60 -14.94 0.01
C PHE A 11 -9.57 -15.55 1.03
N ILE A 12 -9.61 -16.89 1.13
CA ILE A 12 -10.45 -17.58 2.11
C ILE A 12 -9.99 -17.23 3.54
N SER A 13 -8.69 -17.17 3.79
CA SER A 13 -8.13 -16.77 5.08
C SER A 13 -8.55 -15.36 5.46
N ILE A 14 -8.46 -14.39 4.53
CA ILE A 14 -8.94 -13.01 4.75
C ILE A 14 -10.41 -13.00 5.18
N ILE A 15 -11.28 -13.72 4.47
CA ILE A 15 -12.72 -13.73 4.75
C ILE A 15 -13.04 -14.38 6.10
N ARG A 16 -12.28 -15.40 6.49
CA ARG A 16 -12.46 -16.11 7.76
C ARG A 16 -12.00 -15.30 8.96
N GLU A 17 -11.03 -14.40 8.78
CA GLU A 17 -10.47 -13.57 9.84
C GLU A 17 -11.12 -12.17 9.81
N PRO A 18 -12.11 -11.89 10.68
CA PRO A 18 -12.96 -10.70 10.57
C PRO A 18 -12.16 -9.40 10.65
N VAL A 19 -11.09 -9.37 11.45
CA VAL A 19 -10.21 -8.19 11.57
C VAL A 19 -9.49 -7.92 10.25
N ILE A 20 -8.94 -8.94 9.61
CA ILE A 20 -8.21 -8.80 8.34
C ILE A 20 -9.19 -8.43 7.22
N ALA A 21 -10.39 -9.03 7.21
CA ALA A 21 -11.43 -8.70 6.24
C ALA A 21 -11.82 -7.21 6.28
N VAL A 22 -12.04 -6.67 7.48
CA VAL A 22 -12.38 -5.25 7.67
C VAL A 22 -11.25 -4.36 7.19
N ILE A 23 -10.00 -4.68 7.53
CA ILE A 23 -8.81 -3.92 7.07
C ILE A 23 -8.70 -3.97 5.54
N ALA A 24 -8.92 -5.15 4.92
CA ALA A 24 -8.85 -5.31 3.46
C ALA A 24 -9.95 -4.53 2.71
N LEU A 25 -11.11 -4.31 3.34
CA LEU A 25 -12.18 -3.50 2.77
C LEU A 25 -11.99 -1.99 3.01
N ALA A 26 -11.14 -1.60 3.95
CA ALA A 26 -10.93 -0.20 4.33
C ALA A 26 -10.60 0.74 3.15
N PRO A 27 -9.77 0.37 2.15
CA PRO A 27 -9.50 1.26 1.03
C PRO A 27 -10.74 1.56 0.18
N LEU A 28 -11.66 0.59 0.04
CA LEU A 28 -12.91 0.77 -0.69
C LEU A 28 -13.88 1.66 0.09
N PHE A 29 -14.01 1.42 1.40
CA PHE A 29 -14.82 2.30 2.24
C PHE A 29 -14.28 3.74 2.23
N MET A 30 -12.96 3.91 2.24
CA MET A 30 -12.33 5.22 2.20
C MET A 30 -12.66 5.96 0.90
N VAL A 31 -12.47 5.34 -0.27
CA VAL A 31 -12.80 6.01 -1.54
C VAL A 31 -14.29 6.34 -1.67
N LEU A 32 -15.18 5.46 -1.19
CA LEU A 32 -16.63 5.71 -1.20
C LEU A 32 -16.99 6.87 -0.28
N ALA A 33 -16.41 6.93 0.92
CA ALA A 33 -16.63 8.02 1.86
C ALA A 33 -16.13 9.36 1.31
N PHE A 34 -14.93 9.39 0.73
CA PHE A 34 -14.38 10.61 0.11
C PHE A 34 -15.20 11.03 -1.12
N LYS A 35 -15.65 10.10 -1.96
CA LYS A 35 -16.53 10.41 -3.09
C LYS A 35 -17.85 10.99 -2.62
N ALA A 36 -18.47 10.40 -1.59
CA ALA A 36 -19.70 10.92 -1.00
C ALA A 36 -19.47 12.33 -0.44
N MET A 37 -18.38 12.55 0.29
CA MET A 37 -18.00 13.88 0.78
C MET A 37 -17.87 14.88 -0.37
N ILE A 38 -17.24 14.51 -1.48
CA ILE A 38 -17.09 15.41 -2.63
C ILE A 38 -18.45 15.72 -3.27
N VAL A 39 -19.30 14.72 -3.48
CA VAL A 39 -20.60 14.91 -4.15
C VAL A 39 -21.59 15.70 -3.27
N PHE A 40 -21.61 15.46 -1.96
CA PHE A 40 -22.59 16.08 -1.06
C PHE A 40 -22.09 17.37 -0.43
N LEU A 41 -20.80 17.50 -0.11
CA LEU A 41 -20.30 18.65 0.67
C LEU A 41 -19.85 19.81 -0.22
N LEU A 42 -19.16 19.54 -1.34
CA LEU A 42 -18.61 20.61 -2.17
C LEU A 42 -19.63 21.53 -2.84
N PRO A 43 -20.82 21.06 -3.29
CA PRO A 43 -21.84 21.97 -3.85
C PRO A 43 -22.33 23.04 -2.85
N HIS A 44 -22.17 22.80 -1.55
CA HIS A 44 -22.61 23.71 -0.49
C HIS A 44 -21.51 24.67 0.00
N LEU A 45 -20.32 24.62 -0.62
CA LEU A 45 -19.14 25.40 -0.22
C LEU A 45 -18.58 26.20 -1.42
N PRO A 46 -19.36 27.14 -2.00
CA PRO A 46 -18.99 27.85 -3.22
C PRO A 46 -17.74 28.73 -3.06
N ASP A 47 -17.41 29.18 -1.85
CA ASP A 47 -16.21 30.00 -1.60
C ASP A 47 -14.89 29.21 -1.73
N PHE A 48 -14.94 27.87 -1.79
CA PHE A 48 -13.77 27.00 -1.89
C PHE A 48 -13.36 26.64 -3.34
N ILE A 49 -14.02 27.24 -4.35
CA ILE A 49 -13.77 26.94 -5.77
C ILE A 49 -12.30 27.17 -6.15
N HIS A 50 -11.64 28.19 -5.58
CA HIS A 50 -10.22 28.46 -5.87
C HIS A 50 -9.26 27.40 -5.32
N LEU A 51 -9.64 26.69 -4.26
CA LEU A 51 -8.87 25.60 -3.64
C LEU A 51 -9.28 24.22 -4.19
N TYR A 52 -10.28 24.16 -5.06
CA TYR A 52 -10.89 22.92 -5.53
C TYR A 52 -9.85 21.95 -6.12
N LEU A 53 -9.05 22.42 -7.08
CA LEU A 53 -8.10 21.56 -7.80
C LEU A 53 -7.00 21.01 -6.89
N ASP A 54 -6.48 21.84 -5.98
CA ASP A 54 -5.46 21.41 -5.03
C ASP A 54 -6.02 20.38 -4.05
N ILE A 55 -7.19 20.65 -3.44
CA ILE A 55 -7.85 19.71 -2.52
C ILE A 55 -8.14 18.37 -3.20
N MET A 56 -8.61 18.40 -4.46
CA MET A 56 -8.90 17.16 -5.20
C MET A 56 -7.61 16.37 -5.49
N SER A 57 -6.52 17.05 -5.86
CA SER A 57 -5.24 16.39 -6.13
C SER A 57 -4.70 15.69 -4.88
N TYR A 58 -4.73 16.37 -3.72
CA TYR A 58 -4.26 15.81 -2.46
C TYR A 58 -5.16 14.72 -1.91
N THR A 59 -6.47 14.81 -2.15
CA THR A 59 -7.42 13.75 -1.81
C THR A 59 -7.09 12.46 -2.56
N LEU A 60 -6.80 12.58 -3.86
CA LEU A 60 -6.39 11.43 -4.67
C LEU A 60 -5.05 10.86 -4.22
N VAL A 61 -4.08 11.72 -3.87
CA VAL A 61 -2.81 11.31 -3.24
C VAL A 61 -3.08 10.51 -1.96
N THR A 62 -3.91 10.99 -1.04
CA THR A 62 -4.23 10.28 0.21
C THR A 62 -4.78 8.89 -0.08
N LEU A 63 -5.77 8.81 -0.97
CA LEU A 63 -6.48 7.56 -1.27
C LEU A 63 -5.57 6.53 -1.94
N LEU A 64 -4.80 6.95 -2.94
CA LEU A 64 -3.92 6.04 -3.67
C LEU A 64 -2.72 5.61 -2.82
N LEU A 65 -2.25 6.42 -1.86
CA LEU A 65 -1.18 6.04 -0.94
C LEU A 65 -1.63 5.23 0.28
N ALA A 66 -2.86 5.46 0.77
CA ALA A 66 -3.43 4.63 1.83
C ALA A 66 -3.62 3.17 1.36
N THR A 67 -3.93 2.99 0.07
CA THR A 67 -4.16 1.66 -0.53
C THR A 67 -2.97 0.69 -0.34
N PRO A 68 -1.74 0.99 -0.81
CA PRO A 68 -0.61 0.09 -0.65
C PRO A 68 -0.20 -0.09 0.81
N ILE A 69 -0.38 0.91 1.66
CA ILE A 69 -0.08 0.78 3.09
C ILE A 69 -1.02 -0.22 3.75
N ILE A 70 -2.34 -0.09 3.51
CA ILE A 70 -3.35 -0.98 4.07
C ILE A 70 -3.19 -2.41 3.51
N MET A 71 -3.00 -2.56 2.20
CA MET A 71 -2.80 -3.88 1.59
C MET A 71 -1.48 -4.52 2.01
N GLY A 72 -0.43 -3.73 2.27
CA GLY A 72 0.79 -4.19 2.91
C GLY A 72 0.53 -4.73 4.32
N VAL A 73 -0.26 -4.02 5.13
CA VAL A 73 -0.68 -4.51 6.46
C VAL A 73 -1.48 -5.82 6.36
N VAL A 74 -2.39 -5.94 5.38
CA VAL A 74 -3.14 -7.20 5.13
C VAL A 74 -2.18 -8.35 4.81
N MET A 75 -1.24 -8.15 3.89
CA MET A 75 -0.18 -9.13 3.60
C MET A 75 0.60 -9.48 4.86
N GLY A 76 0.98 -8.49 5.65
CA GLY A 76 1.74 -8.69 6.89
C GLY A 76 0.99 -9.51 7.94
N PHE A 77 -0.31 -9.29 8.11
CA PHE A 77 -1.15 -10.13 8.97
C PHE A 77 -1.27 -11.56 8.47
N LEU A 78 -1.47 -11.77 7.15
CA LEU A 78 -1.46 -13.13 6.60
C LEU A 78 -0.14 -13.86 6.87
N MET A 79 0.98 -13.14 6.84
CA MET A 79 2.27 -13.72 7.19
C MET A 79 2.42 -14.02 8.68
N LEU A 80 1.84 -13.20 9.57
CA LEU A 80 1.79 -13.47 11.00
C LEU A 80 0.93 -14.70 11.32
N ASP A 81 -0.22 -14.83 10.66
CA ASP A 81 -1.11 -15.98 10.82
C ASP A 81 -0.41 -17.28 10.44
N ASP A 82 0.34 -17.27 9.33
CA ASP A 82 1.18 -18.42 8.94
C ASP A 82 2.31 -18.69 9.94
N ARG A 83 2.88 -17.67 10.58
CA ARG A 83 3.89 -17.83 11.64
C ARG A 83 3.27 -18.49 12.87
N ASP A 84 2.16 -17.95 13.35
CA ASP A 84 1.48 -18.41 14.57
C ASP A 84 0.92 -19.83 14.40
N GLY A 85 0.52 -20.21 13.18
CA GLY A 85 0.06 -21.55 12.84
C GLY A 85 1.19 -22.58 12.63
N GLY A 86 2.46 -22.22 12.82
CA GLY A 86 3.62 -23.10 12.57
C GLY A 86 3.84 -23.42 11.08
N MET A 87 3.15 -22.74 10.16
CA MET A 87 3.22 -23.01 8.73
C MET A 87 4.56 -22.59 8.14
N ILE A 88 5.26 -21.62 8.73
CA ILE A 88 6.61 -21.20 8.30
C ILE A 88 7.60 -22.36 8.40
N GLU A 89 7.53 -23.17 9.46
CA GLU A 89 8.39 -24.35 9.64
C GLU A 89 8.08 -25.44 8.61
N LEU A 90 6.79 -25.62 8.29
CA LEU A 90 6.32 -26.53 7.26
C LEU A 90 6.75 -26.10 5.86
N TYR A 91 6.90 -24.80 5.58
CA TYR A 91 7.37 -24.33 4.27
C TYR A 91 8.83 -24.72 3.98
N TYR A 92 9.69 -24.83 5.00
CA TYR A 92 11.09 -25.27 4.81
C TYR A 92 11.22 -26.70 4.28
N VAL A 93 10.22 -27.55 4.54
CA VAL A 93 10.19 -28.95 4.06
C VAL A 93 9.41 -29.13 2.75
N THR A 94 8.82 -28.06 2.20
CA THR A 94 8.14 -28.10 0.89
C THR A 94 9.11 -27.77 -0.26
N PRO A 95 8.86 -28.28 -1.48
CA PRO A 95 9.69 -27.98 -2.65
C PRO A 95 9.70 -26.49 -3.08
N LEU A 96 8.85 -25.64 -2.48
CA LEU A 96 8.83 -24.20 -2.72
C LEU A 96 9.84 -23.44 -1.84
N GLY A 97 10.19 -23.98 -0.66
CA GLY A 97 11.10 -23.35 0.31
C GLY A 97 10.66 -21.97 0.80
N GLU A 98 11.55 -21.31 1.54
CA GLU A 98 11.36 -19.96 2.10
C GLU A 98 11.17 -18.89 1.01
N SER A 99 11.93 -18.97 -0.09
CA SER A 99 11.87 -18.01 -1.19
C SER A 99 10.57 -18.10 -2.00
N GLY A 100 10.03 -19.31 -2.20
CA GLY A 100 8.75 -19.52 -2.86
C GLY A 100 7.59 -18.96 -2.04
N TYR A 101 7.64 -19.10 -0.72
CA TYR A 101 6.67 -18.49 0.20
C TYR A 101 6.68 -16.96 0.11
N LEU A 102 7.86 -16.34 0.25
CA LEU A 102 8.00 -14.88 0.17
C LEU A 102 7.52 -14.34 -1.19
N THR A 103 7.88 -15.03 -2.27
CA THR A 103 7.45 -14.67 -3.63
C THR A 103 5.93 -14.73 -3.75
N ASN A 104 5.27 -15.76 -3.21
CA ASN A 104 3.81 -15.85 -3.23
C ASN A 104 3.16 -14.67 -2.48
N ARG A 105 3.67 -14.31 -1.31
CA ARG A 105 3.15 -13.18 -0.52
C ARG A 105 3.34 -11.84 -1.22
N ILE A 106 4.51 -11.61 -1.82
CA ILE A 106 4.79 -10.42 -2.63
C ILE A 106 3.84 -10.36 -3.84
N LEU A 107 3.67 -11.46 -4.57
CA LEU A 107 2.73 -11.53 -5.70
C LEU A 107 1.28 -11.29 -5.27
N PHE A 108 0.86 -11.83 -4.13
CA PHE A 108 -0.47 -11.61 -3.58
C PHE A 108 -0.73 -10.13 -3.31
N SER A 109 0.17 -9.48 -2.56
CA SER A 109 0.08 -8.05 -2.28
C SER A 109 0.15 -7.21 -3.56
N PHE A 110 1.00 -7.62 -4.51
CA PHE A 110 1.16 -6.92 -5.78
C PHE A 110 -0.14 -6.90 -6.58
N ILE A 111 -0.74 -8.07 -6.80
CA ILE A 111 -1.95 -8.22 -7.63
C ILE A 111 -3.12 -7.51 -6.96
N THR A 112 -3.35 -7.74 -5.67
CA THR A 112 -4.47 -7.13 -4.96
C THR A 112 -4.34 -5.61 -4.91
N THR A 113 -3.17 -5.08 -4.53
CA THR A 113 -2.94 -3.63 -4.51
C THR A 113 -3.13 -2.99 -5.88
N PHE A 114 -2.67 -3.64 -6.96
CA PHE A 114 -2.82 -3.13 -8.32
C PHE A 114 -4.30 -2.92 -8.66
N PHE A 115 -5.13 -3.92 -8.40
CA PHE A 115 -6.57 -3.83 -8.63
C PHE A 115 -7.24 -2.77 -7.76
N TYR A 116 -6.90 -2.70 -6.47
CA TYR A 116 -7.45 -1.69 -5.58
C TYR A 116 -7.05 -0.26 -5.99
N THR A 117 -5.81 -0.03 -6.41
CA THR A 117 -5.36 1.29 -6.89
C THR A 117 -6.15 1.72 -8.13
N CYS A 118 -6.30 0.83 -9.12
CA CYS A 118 -7.09 1.09 -10.33
C CYS A 118 -8.58 1.32 -10.00
N LEU A 119 -9.15 0.49 -9.12
CA LEU A 119 -10.56 0.58 -8.71
C LEU A 119 -10.83 1.86 -7.92
N ASN A 120 -9.96 2.23 -6.97
CA ASN A 120 -10.09 3.46 -6.19
C ASN A 120 -10.00 4.70 -7.09
N TYR A 121 -9.07 4.71 -8.06
CA TYR A 121 -9.02 5.79 -9.05
C TYR A 121 -10.31 5.89 -9.87
N ALA A 122 -10.83 4.76 -10.37
CA ALA A 122 -12.06 4.72 -11.16
C ALA A 122 -13.30 5.13 -10.37
N ILE A 123 -13.41 4.71 -9.10
CA ILE A 123 -14.52 5.08 -8.23
C ILE A 123 -14.48 6.57 -7.96
N LEU A 124 -13.32 7.13 -7.58
CA LEU A 124 -13.19 8.55 -7.26
C LEU A 124 -13.59 9.42 -8.46
N GLY A 125 -12.96 9.20 -9.62
CA GLY A 125 -13.36 9.82 -10.89
C GLY A 125 -13.27 11.35 -10.96
N VAL A 126 -12.49 11.98 -10.06
CA VAL A 126 -12.40 13.46 -9.97
C VAL A 126 -11.18 14.06 -10.66
N TYR A 127 -10.15 13.27 -10.97
CA TYR A 127 -8.91 13.74 -11.58
C TYR A 127 -8.54 12.91 -12.80
N SER A 128 -8.05 13.55 -13.87
CA SER A 128 -7.66 12.86 -15.11
C SER A 128 -6.17 12.52 -15.11
N ILE A 129 -5.87 11.24 -14.99
CA ILE A 129 -4.54 10.65 -15.14
C ILE A 129 -4.55 9.82 -16.43
N SER A 130 -3.50 9.96 -17.26
CA SER A 130 -3.35 9.13 -18.45
C SER A 130 -3.23 7.65 -18.08
N LEU A 131 -3.78 6.76 -18.90
CA LEU A 131 -3.80 5.33 -18.61
C LEU A 131 -2.39 4.76 -18.34
N GLY A 132 -1.40 5.15 -19.14
CA GLY A 132 -0.01 4.72 -18.94
C GLY A 132 0.57 5.17 -17.59
N ARG A 133 0.27 6.41 -17.17
CA ARG A 133 0.69 6.92 -15.85
C ARG A 133 -0.03 6.20 -14.71
N LEU A 134 -1.33 5.92 -14.86
CA LEU A 134 -2.10 5.16 -13.87
C LEU A 134 -1.54 3.75 -13.68
N ILE A 135 -1.26 3.03 -14.77
CA ILE A 135 -0.68 1.69 -14.72
C ILE A 135 0.68 1.74 -14.00
N PHE A 136 1.51 2.73 -14.32
CA PHE A 136 2.80 2.89 -13.66
C PHE A 136 2.67 3.18 -12.15
N ILE A 137 1.76 4.08 -11.76
CA ILE A 137 1.44 4.36 -10.35
C ILE A 137 0.95 3.09 -9.66
N ALA A 138 0.06 2.32 -10.28
CA ALA A 138 -0.46 1.08 -9.72
C ALA A 138 0.66 0.03 -9.49
N VAL A 139 1.59 -0.11 -10.44
CA VAL A 139 2.78 -0.97 -10.26
C VAL A 139 3.64 -0.50 -9.09
N LEU A 140 3.91 0.80 -8.97
CA LEU A 140 4.70 1.34 -7.86
C LEU A 140 3.98 1.16 -6.51
N CYS A 141 2.68 1.41 -6.45
CA CYS A 141 1.86 1.14 -5.27
C CYS A 141 1.97 -0.34 -4.89
N SER A 142 1.85 -1.26 -5.84
CA SER A 142 1.97 -2.70 -5.60
C SER A 142 3.33 -3.12 -5.02
N LEU A 143 4.44 -2.59 -5.57
CA LEU A 143 5.78 -2.84 -5.04
C LEU A 143 5.98 -2.20 -3.65
N PHE A 144 5.40 -1.02 -3.44
CA PHE A 144 5.43 -0.36 -2.14
C PHE A 144 4.61 -1.12 -1.09
N ALA A 145 3.46 -1.69 -1.46
CA ALA A 145 2.65 -2.53 -0.58
C ALA A 145 3.40 -3.78 -0.11
N ALA A 146 4.12 -4.44 -1.02
CA ALA A 146 5.00 -5.55 -0.66
C ALA A 146 6.08 -5.10 0.35
N SER A 147 6.69 -3.94 0.13
CA SER A 147 7.70 -3.37 1.05
C SER A 147 7.11 -3.08 2.43
N VAL A 148 5.92 -2.47 2.49
CA VAL A 148 5.20 -2.19 3.75
C VAL A 148 4.82 -3.50 4.46
N GLY A 149 4.35 -4.51 3.74
CA GLY A 149 3.99 -5.79 4.34
C GLY A 149 5.17 -6.54 4.94
N LEU A 150 6.32 -6.53 4.25
CA LEU A 150 7.56 -7.08 4.78
C LEU A 150 8.06 -6.31 6.01
N LEU A 151 8.04 -4.98 5.97
CA LEU A 151 8.39 -4.14 7.12
C LEU A 151 7.48 -4.44 8.32
N PHE A 152 6.18 -4.49 8.09
CA PHE A 152 5.19 -4.80 9.13
C PHE A 152 5.45 -6.17 9.76
N PHE A 153 5.63 -7.20 8.94
CA PHE A 153 5.93 -8.55 9.39
C PHE A 153 7.28 -8.64 10.13
N ALA A 154 8.24 -7.80 9.77
CA ALA A 154 9.55 -7.68 10.44
C ALA A 154 9.47 -6.96 11.79
N LEU A 155 8.45 -6.12 12.03
CA LEU A 155 8.25 -5.42 13.31
C LEU A 155 7.35 -6.20 14.27
N ALA A 156 6.27 -6.80 13.76
CA ALA A 156 5.31 -7.53 14.58
C ALA A 156 5.84 -8.92 14.97
N SER A 157 5.67 -9.30 16.24
CA SER A 157 5.92 -10.66 16.73
C SER A 157 4.65 -11.51 16.78
N ASP A 158 3.49 -10.89 16.95
CA ASP A 158 2.18 -11.51 17.19
C ASP A 158 1.06 -10.58 16.67
N LYS A 159 -0.16 -11.10 16.54
CA LYS A 159 -1.32 -10.34 16.04
C LYS A 159 -1.63 -9.09 16.88
N ILE A 160 -1.43 -9.14 18.20
CA ILE A 160 -1.74 -8.02 19.12
C ILE A 160 -0.81 -6.84 18.83
N LYS A 161 0.51 -7.07 18.77
CA LYS A 161 1.47 -6.05 18.37
C LYS A 161 1.28 -5.64 16.92
N GLY A 162 0.88 -6.58 16.06
CA GLY A 162 0.50 -6.29 14.68
C GLY A 162 -0.54 -5.17 14.59
N LEU A 163 -1.60 -5.22 15.41
CA LEU A 163 -2.63 -4.18 15.42
C LEU A 163 -2.10 -2.81 15.87
N THR A 164 -1.14 -2.79 16.80
CA THR A 164 -0.47 -1.55 17.22
C THR A 164 0.37 -0.96 16.10
N TYR A 165 1.21 -1.76 15.44
CA TYR A 165 2.02 -1.29 14.31
C TYR A 165 1.18 -0.87 13.11
N ALA A 166 0.07 -1.55 12.85
CA ALA A 166 -0.84 -1.23 11.73
C ALA A 166 -1.35 0.21 11.81
N LYS A 167 -1.70 0.68 13.01
CA LYS A 167 -2.14 2.07 13.23
C LYS A 167 -1.06 3.09 12.88
N GLY A 168 0.21 2.74 13.08
CA GLY A 168 1.35 3.59 12.79
C GLY A 168 1.79 3.58 11.33
N MET A 169 1.42 2.57 10.53
CA MET A 169 1.94 2.46 9.15
C MET A 169 1.51 3.60 8.23
N ASN A 170 0.34 4.22 8.48
CA ASN A 170 -0.08 5.40 7.73
C ASN A 170 0.79 6.63 8.00
N PHE A 171 1.68 6.61 8.99
CA PHE A 171 2.63 7.71 9.22
C PHE A 171 3.50 8.01 7.98
N PHE A 172 3.82 7.00 7.15
CA PHE A 172 4.59 7.21 5.92
C PHE A 172 3.94 8.17 4.92
N ILE A 173 2.63 8.40 5.03
CA ILE A 173 1.91 9.36 4.20
C ILE A 173 2.42 10.78 4.41
N ILE A 174 2.99 11.13 5.58
CA ILE A 174 3.47 12.49 5.87
C ILE A 174 4.51 12.98 4.84
N PHE A 175 5.37 12.09 4.35
CA PHE A 175 6.41 12.44 3.36
C PHE A 175 5.82 12.79 1.98
N ALA A 176 4.59 12.37 1.68
CA ALA A 176 3.86 12.75 0.47
C ALA A 176 3.47 14.25 0.44
N TYR A 177 3.36 14.87 1.61
CA TYR A 177 2.90 16.26 1.82
C TYR A 177 4.04 17.22 2.17
N SER A 178 5.27 16.85 1.83
CA SER A 178 6.46 17.63 2.20
C SER A 178 6.50 19.04 1.61
N ASP A 179 5.79 19.27 0.50
CA ASP A 179 5.70 20.57 -0.14
C ASP A 179 4.76 21.52 0.60
N LEU A 180 3.68 21.01 1.21
CA LEU A 180 2.78 21.80 2.06
C LEU A 180 3.46 22.36 3.30
N LEU A 181 4.52 21.71 3.79
CA LEU A 181 5.26 22.17 4.96
C LEU A 181 6.18 23.35 4.64
N GLY A 182 6.58 23.54 3.38
CA GLY A 182 7.48 24.63 2.98
C GLY A 182 8.90 24.54 3.55
N VAL A 183 9.28 23.42 4.17
CA VAL A 183 10.57 23.24 4.84
C VAL A 183 11.54 22.43 3.98
N ARG A 184 12.59 23.08 3.46
CA ARG A 184 13.55 22.48 2.49
C ARG A 184 14.20 21.18 2.96
N TRP A 185 14.65 21.12 4.22
CA TRP A 185 15.32 19.91 4.73
C TRP A 185 14.36 18.72 4.79
N PHE A 186 13.08 18.96 5.07
CA PHE A 186 12.06 17.92 5.13
C PHE A 186 11.73 17.37 3.75
N SER A 187 11.77 18.20 2.70
CA SER A 187 11.64 17.74 1.31
C SER A 187 12.78 16.81 0.89
N TYR A 188 14.03 17.11 1.29
CA TYR A 188 15.17 16.20 1.03
C TYR A 188 15.05 14.88 1.79
N LEU A 189 14.58 14.91 3.04
CA LEU A 189 14.31 13.69 3.81
C LEU A 189 13.20 12.85 3.16
N SER A 190 12.11 13.51 2.74
CA SER A 190 10.97 12.88 2.09
C SER A 190 11.35 12.16 0.79
N ALA A 191 12.36 12.66 0.06
CA ALA A 191 12.86 12.02 -1.15
C ALA A 191 13.45 10.61 -0.95
N LEU A 192 13.74 10.20 0.29
CA LEU A 192 14.15 8.82 0.62
C LEU A 192 12.96 7.84 0.69
N PHE A 193 11.73 8.35 0.73
CA PHE A 193 10.53 7.56 0.91
C PHE A 193 9.74 7.41 -0.40
N PRO A 194 9.23 6.21 -0.70
CA PRO A 194 8.37 5.98 -1.86
C PRO A 194 7.16 6.92 -1.97
N THR A 195 6.56 7.28 -0.82
CA THR A 195 5.35 8.10 -0.74
C THR A 195 5.52 9.49 -1.33
N PHE A 196 6.72 10.09 -1.22
CA PHE A 196 7.05 11.37 -1.85
C PHE A 196 7.03 11.30 -3.38
N TRP A 197 7.65 10.26 -3.96
CA TRP A 197 7.70 10.13 -5.41
C TRP A 197 6.35 9.75 -6.00
N LEU A 198 5.60 8.89 -5.32
CA LEU A 198 4.23 8.53 -5.68
C LEU A 198 3.30 9.76 -5.68
N SER A 199 3.39 10.64 -4.67
CA SER A 199 2.56 11.86 -4.65
C SER A 199 2.92 12.81 -5.79
N ASN A 200 4.21 12.97 -6.10
CA ASN A 200 4.67 13.79 -7.22
C ASN A 200 4.19 13.24 -8.57
N LEU A 201 4.20 11.91 -8.78
CA LEU A 201 3.70 11.30 -10.02
C LEU A 201 2.19 11.49 -10.17
N ILE A 202 1.45 11.28 -9.09
CA ILE A 202 0.00 11.50 -9.04
C ILE A 202 -0.34 12.94 -9.44
N ARG A 203 0.41 13.91 -8.92
CA ARG A 203 0.23 15.34 -9.19
C ARG A 203 0.81 15.82 -10.51
N GLY A 204 1.37 14.91 -11.31
CA GLY A 204 1.69 15.16 -12.71
C GLY A 204 3.15 15.30 -13.08
N SER A 205 4.08 15.09 -12.15
CA SER A 205 5.52 15.07 -12.46
C SER A 205 5.90 13.91 -13.41
N PHE A 206 7.05 14.03 -14.07
CA PHE A 206 7.60 13.03 -14.99
C PHE A 206 8.75 12.21 -14.38
N GLN A 207 8.80 12.11 -13.05
CA GLN A 207 9.91 11.49 -12.31
C GLN A 207 9.81 9.95 -12.21
N TYR A 208 9.58 9.30 -13.36
CA TYR A 208 9.33 7.85 -13.44
C TYR A 208 10.54 7.04 -12.97
N ILE A 209 11.75 7.39 -13.41
CA ILE A 209 12.97 6.61 -13.08
C ILE A 209 13.28 6.69 -11.59
N GLN A 210 13.24 7.90 -11.01
CA GLN A 210 13.57 8.13 -9.60
C GLN A 210 12.60 7.37 -8.69
N SER A 211 11.30 7.44 -9.00
CA SER A 211 10.27 6.73 -8.25
C SER A 211 10.45 5.21 -8.27
N LEU A 212 10.79 4.64 -9.43
CA LEU A 212 11.05 3.21 -9.59
C LEU A 212 12.28 2.79 -8.78
N VAL A 213 13.39 3.53 -8.89
CA VAL A 213 14.63 3.23 -8.18
C VAL A 213 14.38 3.22 -6.67
N VAL A 214 13.73 4.25 -6.12
CA VAL A 214 13.48 4.34 -4.66
C VAL A 214 12.58 3.22 -4.17
N VAL A 215 11.52 2.89 -4.90
CA VAL A 215 10.62 1.78 -4.55
C VAL A 215 11.34 0.43 -4.59
N LEU A 216 12.16 0.18 -5.61
CA LEU A 216 12.94 -1.05 -5.73
C LEU A 216 14.01 -1.16 -4.65
N CYS A 217 14.69 -0.06 -4.31
CA CYS A 217 15.63 -0.02 -3.20
C CYS A 217 14.93 -0.36 -1.88
N TRP A 218 13.76 0.22 -1.62
CA TRP A 218 12.95 -0.11 -0.45
C TRP A 218 12.59 -1.61 -0.41
N LEU A 219 12.08 -2.15 -1.50
CA LEU A 219 11.71 -3.55 -1.59
C LEU A 219 12.92 -4.47 -1.34
N ALA A 220 14.06 -4.18 -1.97
CA ALA A 220 15.29 -4.96 -1.79
C ALA A 220 15.79 -4.94 -0.33
N VAL A 221 15.77 -3.76 0.30
CA VAL A 221 16.12 -3.60 1.72
C VAL A 221 15.18 -4.42 2.61
N MET A 222 13.87 -4.39 2.36
CA MET A 222 12.89 -5.13 3.16
C MET A 222 13.01 -6.65 2.96
N ILE A 223 13.27 -7.12 1.74
CA ILE A 223 13.55 -8.54 1.48
C ILE A 223 14.79 -8.99 2.29
N TYR A 224 15.86 -8.20 2.26
CA TYR A 224 17.09 -8.50 3.00
C TYR A 224 16.85 -8.59 4.52
N PHE A 225 16.12 -7.63 5.11
CA PHE A 225 15.81 -7.65 6.54
C PHE A 225 14.93 -8.85 6.93
N THR A 226 13.97 -9.21 6.07
CA THR A 226 13.05 -10.32 6.35
C THR A 226 13.78 -11.66 6.36
N HIS A 227 14.70 -11.89 5.40
CA HIS A 227 15.54 -13.09 5.38
C HIS A 227 16.46 -13.20 6.60
N LYS A 228 17.02 -12.09 7.09
CA LYS A 228 17.91 -12.12 8.27
C LYS A 228 17.16 -12.51 9.55
N ARG A 229 15.87 -12.20 9.67
CA ARG A 229 15.04 -12.53 10.85
C ARG A 229 14.54 -13.98 10.84
N GLY A 230 14.51 -14.63 9.68
CA GLY A 230 14.08 -16.03 9.54
C GLY A 230 15.14 -17.07 9.92
N ARG A 231 16.40 -16.63 10.13
CA ARG A 231 17.49 -17.41 10.71
C ARG A 231 17.61 -17.14 12.21
#